data_AF-A0A1V9F5J3-F1
#
_entry.id   AF-A0A1V9F5J3-F1
#
_cell.length_a   1.000
_cell.length_b   1.000
_cell.length_c   1.000
_cell.angle_alpha   90.00
_cell.angle_beta   90.00
_cell.angle_gamma   90.00
#
_symmetry.space_group_name_H-M   'P 1'
#
loop_
_entity.id
_entity.type
_entity.pdbx_description
1 polymer ?
#
loop_
_entity_poly.entity_id
_entity_poly.type
_entity_poly.pdbx_seq_one_letter_code
_entity_poly.pdbx_strand_id
1 'polypeptide(L)'
;MDINFIKVELSVAKKDRKIFANLIFSNNTSETVSIDKLRTCHGNKIQNNLFKIFDEKKRMIDYDGPMVKRFITPEDFIMIDPGQKIETSVELDEVYELKNGKKYTIQYSAYLNNNLTNSSIEKIESNVVEVIC
;
A
#
# COMPACT_ATOMS: atom_id res chain seq x y z
N MET A 1 -7.86 4.25 -22.08
CA MET A 1 -6.67 4.01 -21.24
C MET A 1 -7.07 4.44 -19.85
N ASP A 2 -7.11 3.51 -18.90
CA ASP A 2 -7.36 3.84 -17.50
C ASP A 2 -6.15 4.62 -16.98
N ILE A 3 -6.32 5.93 -16.83
CA ILE A 3 -5.28 6.79 -16.28
C ILE A 3 -5.38 6.64 -14.76
N ASN A 4 -4.62 5.73 -14.18
CA ASN A 4 -4.46 5.66 -12.73
C ASN A 4 -3.86 7.00 -12.28
N PHE A 5 -4.60 7.76 -11.46
CA PHE A 5 -4.18 9.08 -10.98
C PHE A 5 -2.95 9.02 -10.06
N ILE A 6 -2.70 7.85 -9.45
CA ILE A 6 -1.49 7.54 -8.69
C ILE A 6 -0.85 6.27 -9.24
N LYS A 7 0.47 6.31 -9.45
CA LYS A 7 1.30 5.11 -9.63
C LYS A 7 1.87 4.68 -8.29
N VAL A 8 1.85 3.37 -8.01
CA VAL A 8 2.46 2.80 -6.82
C VAL A 8 3.59 1.85 -7.23
N GLU A 9 4.76 2.06 -6.66
CA GLU A 9 5.91 1.17 -6.79
C GLU A 9 6.18 0.52 -5.44
N LEU A 10 6.33 -0.79 -5.44
CA LEU A 10 6.63 -1.60 -4.28
C LEU A 10 8.04 -2.18 -4.43
N SER A 11 8.83 -2.06 -3.36
CA SER A 11 10.02 -2.87 -3.13
C SER A 11 9.94 -3.52 -1.75
N VAL A 12 10.60 -4.66 -1.57
CA VAL A 12 10.60 -5.38 -0.30
C VAL A 12 12.05 -5.56 0.15
N ALA A 13 12.33 -5.24 1.42
CA ALA A 13 13.65 -5.35 2.02
C ALA A 13 13.59 -6.21 3.28
N LYS A 14 14.58 -7.09 3.45
CA LYS A 14 14.78 -7.84 4.70
C LYS A 14 15.84 -7.15 5.54
N LYS A 15 15.50 -6.73 6.75
CA LYS A 15 16.41 -6.05 7.70
C LYS A 15 16.19 -6.61 9.09
N ASP A 16 17.26 -7.02 9.78
CA ASP A 16 17.20 -7.51 11.17
C ASP A 16 16.16 -8.62 11.38
N ARG A 17 16.04 -9.54 10.40
CA ARG A 17 15.04 -10.64 10.34
C ARG A 17 13.58 -10.19 10.19
N LYS A 18 13.34 -8.91 9.92
CA LYS A 18 12.03 -8.35 9.61
C LYS A 18 11.90 -8.06 8.12
N ILE A 19 10.68 -8.13 7.61
CA ILE A 19 10.34 -7.85 6.21
C ILE A 19 9.64 -6.50 6.13
N PHE A 20 10.23 -5.58 5.37
CA PHE A 20 9.71 -4.24 5.15
C PHE A 20 9.21 -4.10 3.71
N ALA A 21 7.98 -3.64 3.53
CA ALA A 21 7.47 -3.14 2.26
C ALA A 21 7.71 -1.63 2.16
N ASN A 22 8.45 -1.21 1.14
CA ASN A 22 8.64 0.20 0.83
C ASN A 22 7.77 0.56 -0.38
N LEU A 23 6.87 1.51 -0.18
CA LEU A 23 5.92 1.98 -1.18
C LEU A 23 6.27 3.40 -1.61
N ILE A 24 6.24 3.63 -2.91
CA ILE A 24 6.37 4.96 -3.51
C ILE A 24 5.08 5.26 -4.26
N PHE A 25 4.33 6.26 -3.77
CA PHE A 25 3.13 6.79 -4.42
C PHE A 25 3.53 8.03 -5.22
N SER A 26 3.32 8.00 -6.54
CA SER A 26 3.68 9.11 -7.45
C SER A 26 2.44 9.67 -8.13
N ASN A 27 2.27 10.99 -8.08
CA ASN A 27 1.25 11.67 -8.88
C ASN A 27 1.74 11.87 -10.31
N ASN A 28 1.10 11.15 -11.24
CA ASN A 28 1.41 11.19 -12.66
C ASN A 28 0.43 12.03 -13.48
N THR A 29 -0.43 12.79 -12.80
CA THR A 29 -1.39 13.70 -13.43
C THR A 29 -0.84 15.13 -13.45
N SER A 30 -1.56 16.03 -14.13
CA SER A 30 -1.26 17.47 -14.16
C SER A 30 -1.96 18.24 -13.02
N GLU A 31 -2.71 17.57 -12.15
CA GLU A 31 -3.49 18.19 -11.08
C GLU A 31 -3.02 17.66 -9.72
N THR A 32 -3.20 18.45 -8.65
CA THR A 32 -2.95 17.95 -7.29
C THR A 32 -4.00 16.90 -6.95
N VAL A 33 -3.56 15.76 -6.42
CA VAL A 33 -4.45 14.66 -6.02
C VAL A 33 -4.43 14.48 -4.51
N SER A 34 -5.57 14.10 -3.93
CA SER A 34 -5.68 13.79 -2.51
C SER A 34 -5.80 12.29 -2.30
N ILE A 35 -5.01 11.69 -1.42
CA ILE A 35 -5.12 10.26 -1.08
C ILE A 35 -5.19 9.99 0.42
N ASP A 36 -5.95 8.96 0.80
CA ASP A 36 -6.19 8.58 2.19
C ASP A 36 -4.90 8.13 2.90
N LYS A 37 -4.55 8.78 4.02
CA LYS A 37 -3.43 8.42 4.91
C LYS A 37 -3.44 6.96 5.35
N LEU A 38 -4.61 6.42 5.66
CA LEU A 38 -4.77 5.04 6.13
C LEU A 38 -4.46 4.04 5.01
N ARG A 39 -4.84 4.35 3.77
CA ARG A 39 -4.58 3.49 2.60
C ARG A 39 -3.14 3.59 2.10
N THR A 40 -2.46 4.68 2.39
CA THR A 40 -1.07 4.92 2.00
C THR A 40 -0.06 4.44 3.02
N CYS A 41 -0.49 3.74 4.07
CA CYS A 41 0.37 3.33 5.18
C CYS A 41 1.08 4.53 5.86
N HIS A 42 0.45 5.70 5.85
CA HIS A 42 1.02 6.90 6.45
C HIS A 42 1.30 6.70 7.95
N GLY A 43 2.43 7.20 8.43
CA GLY A 43 2.90 6.93 9.79
C GLY A 43 3.52 5.54 9.97
N ASN A 44 3.88 4.87 8.87
CA ASN A 44 4.60 3.59 8.83
C ASN A 44 3.84 2.46 9.56
N LYS A 45 2.52 2.40 9.35
CA LYS A 45 1.65 1.37 9.94
C LYS A 45 0.68 0.80 8.91
N ILE A 46 0.39 -0.48 9.05
CA ILE A 46 -0.66 -1.17 8.29
C ILE A 46 -1.89 -1.26 9.19
N GLN A 47 -2.96 -0.58 8.79
CA GLN A 47 -4.21 -0.49 9.57
C GLN A 47 -5.44 -0.97 8.79
N ASN A 48 -5.19 -1.71 7.71
CA ASN A 48 -6.18 -2.34 6.87
C ASN A 48 -5.51 -3.43 6.01
N ASN A 49 -6.30 -4.29 5.37
CA ASN A 49 -5.78 -5.26 4.42
C ASN A 49 -5.42 -4.57 3.08
N LEU A 50 -4.15 -4.20 2.94
CA LEU A 50 -3.63 -3.42 1.79
C LEU A 50 -2.68 -4.23 0.89
N PHE A 51 -2.31 -5.44 1.30
CA PHE A 51 -1.39 -6.28 0.56
C PHE A 51 -2.03 -7.62 0.20
N LYS A 52 -1.82 -8.05 -1.03
CA LYS A 52 -2.02 -9.41 -1.48
C LYS A 52 -0.71 -10.13 -1.35
N ILE A 53 -0.66 -11.13 -0.47
CA ILE A 53 0.52 -11.95 -0.25
C ILE A 53 0.15 -13.39 -0.55
N PHE A 54 0.95 -14.06 -1.38
CA PHE A 54 0.78 -15.47 -1.70
C PHE A 54 2.06 -16.25 -1.40
N ASP A 55 1.92 -17.47 -0.89
CA ASP A 55 3.04 -18.39 -0.72
C ASP A 55 3.43 -19.10 -2.03
N GLU A 56 4.49 -19.91 -1.96
CA GLU A 56 4.97 -20.76 -3.07
C GLU A 56 3.89 -21.70 -3.67
N LYS A 57 2.84 -22.01 -2.91
CA LYS A 57 1.71 -22.86 -3.32
C LYS A 57 0.50 -22.04 -3.77
N LYS A 58 0.67 -20.73 -3.97
CA LYS A 58 -0.38 -19.76 -4.34
C LYS A 58 -1.50 -19.65 -3.31
N ARG A 59 -1.23 -20.00 -2.05
CA ARG A 59 -2.19 -19.77 -0.95
C ARG A 59 -2.04 -18.34 -0.47
N MET A 60 -3.16 -17.64 -0.32
CA MET A 60 -3.17 -16.28 0.22
C MET A 60 -2.76 -16.32 1.69
N ILE A 61 -1.89 -15.40 2.09
CA ILE A 61 -1.56 -15.17 3.49
C ILE A 61 -2.55 -14.15 4.02
N ASP A 62 -3.23 -14.53 5.11
CA ASP A 62 -4.26 -13.71 5.72
C ASP A 62 -3.65 -12.50 6.44
N TYR A 63 -4.39 -11.40 6.40
CA TYR A 63 -4.11 -10.21 7.18
C TYR A 63 -4.65 -10.40 8.59
N ASP A 64 -3.79 -10.28 9.60
CA ASP A 64 -4.14 -10.41 11.03
C ASP A 64 -3.96 -9.09 11.80
N GLY A 65 -3.83 -7.97 11.08
CA GLY A 65 -3.72 -6.64 11.67
C GLY A 65 -5.07 -5.98 11.97
N PRO A 66 -5.04 -4.77 12.57
CA PRO A 66 -6.26 -4.03 12.87
C PRO A 66 -7.00 -3.60 11.59
N MET A 67 -8.33 -3.64 11.60
CA MET A 67 -9.17 -3.03 10.56
C MET A 67 -9.84 -1.77 11.11
N VAL A 68 -9.19 -0.62 10.93
CA VAL A 68 -9.64 0.63 11.56
C VAL A 68 -10.84 1.21 10.80
N LYS A 69 -12.00 1.23 11.47
CA LYS A 69 -13.17 1.99 11.03
C LYS A 69 -13.08 3.41 11.59
N ARG A 70 -13.23 4.43 10.73
CA ARG A 70 -13.12 5.84 11.11
C ARG A 70 -14.08 6.72 10.32
N PHE A 71 -14.45 7.86 10.88
CA PHE A 71 -15.04 8.95 10.12
C PHE A 71 -13.93 9.59 9.28
N ILE A 72 -14.22 9.90 8.01
CA ILE A 72 -13.23 10.47 7.09
C ILE A 72 -13.41 11.99 7.09
N THR A 73 -12.33 12.70 7.40
CA THR A 73 -12.23 14.16 7.42
C THR A 73 -11.18 14.63 6.40
N PRO A 74 -11.22 15.90 5.95
CA PRO A 74 -10.22 16.44 5.04
C PRO A 74 -8.77 16.27 5.54
N GLU A 75 -8.56 16.32 6.86
CA GLU A 75 -7.27 16.15 7.51
C GLU A 75 -6.68 14.74 7.37
N ASP A 76 -7.49 13.75 6.97
CA ASP A 76 -7.07 12.38 6.76
C ASP A 76 -6.48 12.12 5.37
N PHE A 77 -6.45 13.14 4.52
CA PHE A 77 -5.87 13.05 3.19
C PHE A 77 -4.49 13.67 3.15
N ILE A 78 -3.66 13.15 2.25
CA ILE A 78 -2.40 13.77 1.87
C ILE A 78 -2.56 14.31 0.45
N MET A 79 -2.19 15.58 0.27
CA MET A 79 -2.12 16.21 -1.04
C MET A 79 -0.79 15.87 -1.69
N ILE A 80 -0.84 15.45 -2.95
CA ILE A 80 0.35 15.17 -3.77
C ILE A 80 0.27 16.03 -5.01
N ASP A 81 1.18 17.00 -5.12
CA ASP A 81 1.25 17.88 -6.28
C ASP A 81 1.74 17.13 -7.52
N PRO A 82 1.50 17.66 -8.74
CA PRO A 82 1.98 17.06 -9.98
C PRO A 82 3.49 16.75 -9.93
N GLY A 83 3.85 15.49 -10.20
CA GLY A 83 5.25 15.02 -10.16
C GLY A 83 5.82 14.77 -8.75
N GLN A 84 5.08 15.10 -7.69
CA GLN A 84 5.49 14.79 -6.32
C GLN A 84 5.32 13.29 -6.01
N LYS A 85 6.13 12.83 -5.06
CA LYS A 85 6.08 11.47 -4.53
C LYS A 85 5.94 11.46 -3.01
N ILE A 86 5.31 10.40 -2.51
CA ILE A 86 5.30 10.04 -1.09
C ILE A 86 5.91 8.67 -0.95
N GLU A 87 6.78 8.54 0.04
CA GLU A 87 7.43 7.28 0.39
C GLU A 87 6.95 6.82 1.77
N THR A 88 6.65 5.53 1.88
CA THR A 88 6.32 4.90 3.17
C THR A 88 7.03 3.56 3.29
N SER A 89 7.35 3.17 4.52
CA SER A 89 7.97 1.88 4.82
C SER A 89 7.19 1.24 5.96
N VAL A 90 6.73 0.01 5.76
CA VAL A 90 5.96 -0.74 6.76
C VAL A 90 6.53 -2.14 6.97
N GLU A 91 6.52 -2.58 8.22
CA GLU A 91 6.88 -3.94 8.57
C GLU A 91 5.69 -4.87 8.27
N LEU A 92 5.89 -5.84 7.38
CA LEU A 92 4.84 -6.79 6.99
C LEU A 92 4.61 -7.84 8.08
N ASP A 93 5.67 -8.26 8.77
CA ASP A 93 5.63 -9.33 9.77
C ASP A 93 4.85 -8.95 11.04
N GLU A 94 4.49 -7.67 11.21
CA GLU A 94 3.62 -7.22 12.30
C GLU A 94 2.16 -7.66 12.12
N VAL A 95 1.74 -7.91 10.89
CA VAL A 95 0.32 -8.13 10.54
C VAL A 95 0.09 -9.26 9.53
N TYR A 96 1.16 -9.92 9.07
CA TYR A 96 1.13 -11.09 8.19
C TYR A 96 2.08 -12.17 8.72
N GLU A 97 1.64 -13.43 8.73
CA GLU A 97 2.49 -14.55 9.18
C GLU A 97 3.47 -14.98 8.06
N LEU A 98 4.62 -14.31 7.97
CA LEU A 98 5.69 -14.64 7.02
C LEU A 98 6.75 -15.52 7.70
N LYS A 99 7.03 -16.68 7.11
CA LYS A 99 7.95 -17.69 7.67
C LYS A 99 9.34 -17.51 7.08
N ASN A 100 10.35 -17.42 7.94
CA ASN A 100 11.75 -17.35 7.53
C ASN A 100 12.12 -18.55 6.63
N GLY A 101 12.85 -18.29 5.55
CA GLY A 101 13.23 -19.24 4.51
C GLY A 101 12.14 -19.57 3.50
N LYS A 102 10.93 -19.01 3.61
CA LYS A 102 9.84 -19.23 2.64
C LYS A 102 9.77 -18.13 1.59
N LYS A 103 9.40 -18.52 0.37
CA LYS A 103 9.19 -17.61 -0.75
C LYS A 103 7.74 -17.11 -0.75
N TYR A 104 7.59 -15.81 -1.00
CA TYR A 104 6.31 -15.13 -1.11
C TYR A 104 6.26 -14.22 -2.33
N THR A 105 5.06 -14.02 -2.86
CA THR A 105 4.72 -13.03 -3.87
C THR A 105 3.86 -11.95 -3.22
N ILE A 106 4.27 -10.69 -3.32
CA ILE A 106 3.69 -9.57 -2.59
C ILE A 106 3.27 -8.48 -3.59
N GLN A 107 2.07 -7.93 -3.42
CA GLN A 107 1.56 -6.80 -4.18
C GLN A 107 0.75 -5.88 -3.27
N TYR A 108 0.99 -4.58 -3.32
CA TYR A 108 0.05 -3.62 -2.75
C TYR A 108 -1.20 -3.53 -3.63
N SER A 109 -2.38 -3.56 -3.01
CA SER A 109 -3.66 -3.51 -3.71
C SER A 109 -4.70 -2.86 -2.81
N ALA A 110 -5.04 -1.60 -3.09
CA ALA A 110 -6.02 -0.86 -2.31
C ALA A 110 -7.01 -0.12 -3.21
N TYR A 111 -8.17 0.17 -2.64
CA TYR A 111 -9.14 1.10 -3.22
C TYR A 111 -8.85 2.49 -2.68
N LEU A 112 -8.54 3.44 -3.57
CA LEU A 112 -8.24 4.83 -3.26
C LEU A 112 -9.34 5.74 -3.82
N ASN A 113 -9.59 6.84 -3.11
CA ASN A 113 -10.43 7.93 -3.59
C ASN A 113 -9.53 9.02 -4.16
N ASN A 114 -9.88 9.57 -5.32
CA ASN A 114 -9.07 10.58 -6.00
C ASN A 114 -9.41 12.03 -5.60
N ASN A 115 -10.53 12.27 -4.91
CA ASN A 115 -10.96 13.62 -4.50
C ASN A 115 -11.76 13.64 -3.19
N LEU A 116 -11.69 14.78 -2.48
CA LEU A 116 -12.51 15.07 -1.29
C LEU A 116 -14.01 15.19 -1.59
N THR A 117 -14.38 15.56 -2.82
CA THR A 117 -15.73 15.97 -3.20
C THR A 117 -16.41 15.07 -4.22
N ASN A 118 -15.67 14.25 -4.96
CA ASN A 118 -16.21 13.36 -5.98
C ASN A 118 -15.70 11.92 -5.77
N SER A 119 -16.62 11.01 -5.49
CA SER A 119 -16.38 9.69 -4.94
C SER A 119 -16.09 8.62 -6.00
N SER A 120 -15.18 8.89 -6.93
CA SER A 120 -14.61 7.82 -7.77
C SER A 120 -13.61 7.02 -6.94
N ILE A 121 -14.00 5.81 -6.57
CA ILE A 121 -13.14 4.83 -5.93
C ILE A 121 -12.46 4.02 -7.04
N GLU A 122 -11.14 4.07 -7.09
CA GLU A 122 -10.35 3.31 -8.05
C GLU A 122 -9.47 2.30 -7.33
N LYS A 123 -9.31 1.13 -7.95
CA LYS A 123 -8.40 0.12 -7.45
C LYS A 123 -6.99 0.43 -7.97
N ILE A 124 -6.06 0.65 -7.05
CA ILE A 124 -4.67 0.92 -7.35
C ILE A 124 -3.83 -0.26 -6.88
N GLU A 125 -2.98 -0.75 -7.77
CA GLU A 125 -2.09 -1.86 -7.53
C GLU A 125 -0.65 -1.49 -7.85
N SER A 126 0.29 -2.00 -7.06
CA SER A 126 1.72 -1.89 -7.36
C SER A 126 2.17 -2.97 -8.35
N ASN A 127 3.44 -2.90 -8.73
CA ASN A 127 4.16 -4.07 -9.22
C ASN A 127 4.12 -5.21 -8.19
N VAL A 128 4.29 -6.43 -8.71
CA VAL A 128 4.43 -7.64 -7.90
C VAL A 128 5.90 -7.86 -7.57
N VAL A 129 6.21 -8.20 -6.32
CA VAL A 129 7.57 -8.49 -5.83
C VAL A 129 7.63 -9.91 -5.30
N GLU A 130 8.66 -10.66 -5.68
CA GLU A 130 8.98 -11.94 -5.05
C GLU A 130 10.07 -11.74 -3.99
N VAL A 131 9.88 -12.35 -2.82
CA VAL A 131 10.83 -12.26 -1.71
C VAL A 131 11.00 -13.63 -1.04
N ILE A 132 12.21 -13.91 -0.54
CA ILE A 132 12.46 -15.02 0.38
C ILE A 132 12.62 -14.42 1.77
N CYS A 133 11.71 -14.79 2.67
CA CYS A 133 11.69 -14.27 4.04
C CYS A 133 12.75 -14.90 4.93
#